data_AF-A0AAJ1UAP9-F1
#
_entry.id   AF-A0AAJ1UAP9-F1
#
_cell.length_a   1.000
_cell.length_b   1.000
_cell.length_c   1.000
_cell.angle_alpha   90.00
_cell.angle_beta   90.00
_cell.angle_gamma   90.00
#
_symmetry.space_group_name_H-M   'P 1'
#
loop_
_entity.id
_entity.type
_entity.pdbx_description
1 polymer ?
#
loop_
_entity_poly.entity_id
_entity_poly.type
_entity_poly.pdbx_seq_one_letter_code
_entity_poly.pdbx_strand_id
1 'polypeptide(L)' 'MTRAWKHYWDVPIGGLLLDTLAHNILKDWEYKQNSYLYYDWMSRDFFKYLKNQNSDQNYWLAPGSKSLVYRKGKFE' A
#
# COMPACT_ATOMS: atom_id res chain seq x y z
N MET A 1 -10.34 3.38 -1.13
CA MET A 1 -9.61 4.64 -0.79
C MET A 1 -8.32 4.82 -1.57
N THR A 2 -7.35 3.93 -1.42
CA THR A 2 -5.99 4.12 -1.99
C THR A 2 -5.99 4.28 -3.51
N ARG A 3 -6.82 3.50 -4.23
CA ARG A 3 -7.01 3.64 -5.68
C ARG A 3 -7.58 5.00 -6.10
N ALA A 4 -8.50 5.56 -5.32
CA ALA A 4 -9.05 6.89 -5.55
C ALA A 4 -7.98 7.97 -5.30
N TRP A 5 -7.24 7.88 -4.18
CA TRP A 5 -6.10 8.76 -3.91
C TRP A 5 -5.09 8.77 -5.05
N LYS A 6 -4.67 7.58 -5.53
CA LYS A 6 -3.79 7.44 -6.70
C LYS A 6 -4.33 8.19 -7.92
N HIS A 7 -5.63 8.05 -8.21
CA HIS A 7 -6.25 8.67 -9.38
C HIS A 7 -6.35 10.20 -9.25
N TYR A 8 -6.68 10.71 -8.07
CA TYR A 8 -6.80 12.15 -7.83
C TYR A 8 -5.45 12.88 -7.81
N TRP A 9 -4.40 12.23 -7.30
CA TRP A 9 -3.08 12.82 -7.12
C TRP A 9 -2.05 12.39 -8.19
N ASP A 10 -2.51 11.67 -9.21
CA ASP A 10 -1.69 11.10 -10.30
C ASP A 10 -0.38 10.45 -9.82
N VAL A 11 -0.48 9.66 -8.75
CA VAL A 11 0.70 9.06 -8.10
C VAL A 11 1.30 8.00 -9.03
N PRO A 12 2.63 7.98 -9.27
CA PRO A 12 3.30 7.05 -10.18
C PRO A 12 3.47 5.65 -9.54
N ILE A 13 2.34 5.06 -9.12
CA ILE A 13 2.24 3.74 -8.54
C ILE A 13 1.37 2.85 -9.44
N GLY A 14 1.78 1.60 -9.64
CA GLY A 14 0.91 0.62 -10.32
C GLY A 14 -0.26 0.22 -9.41
N GLY A 15 -1.46 0.00 -9.96
CA GLY A 15 -2.60 -0.48 -9.16
C GLY A 15 -2.30 -1.79 -8.43
N LEU A 16 -1.63 -2.72 -9.12
CA LEU A 16 -1.18 -3.98 -8.54
C LEU A 16 -0.17 -3.80 -7.40
N LEU A 17 0.73 -2.81 -7.53
CA LEU A 17 1.70 -2.48 -6.48
C LEU A 17 0.98 -1.94 -5.24
N LEU A 18 0.01 -1.05 -5.45
CA LEU A 18 -0.80 -0.50 -4.38
C LEU A 18 -1.57 -1.59 -3.63
N ASP A 19 -2.16 -2.54 -4.35
CA ASP A 19 -2.87 -3.67 -3.75
C ASP A 19 -1.91 -4.59 -2.97
N THR A 20 -0.68 -4.77 -3.49
CA THR A 20 0.39 -5.53 -2.81
C THR A 20 0.81 -4.87 -1.49
N LEU A 21 1.05 -3.56 -1.50
CA LEU A 21 1.41 -2.78 -0.31
C LEU A 21 0.28 -2.77 0.72
N ALA A 22 -0.96 -2.59 0.26
CA ALA A 22 -2.15 -2.65 1.11
C ALA A 22 -2.30 -4.03 1.76
N HIS A 23 -2.09 -5.11 1.01
CA HIS A 23 -2.14 -6.47 1.56
C HIS A 23 -1.06 -6.70 2.62
N ASN A 24 0.16 -6.22 2.39
CA ASN A 24 1.28 -6.38 3.32
C ASN A 24 0.98 -5.71 4.67
N ILE A 25 0.49 -4.46 4.68
CA ILE A 25 0.17 -3.80 5.95
C ILE A 25 -1.03 -4.43 6.64
N LEU A 26 -2.05 -4.87 5.88
CA LEU A 26 -3.25 -5.50 6.44
C LEU A 26 -2.92 -6.84 7.12
N LYS A 27 -1.86 -7.52 6.67
CA LYS A 27 -1.39 -8.75 7.31
C LYS A 27 -0.85 -8.48 8.72
N ASP A 28 -0.14 -7.37 8.88
CA ASP A 28 0.49 -6.96 10.15
C ASP A 28 -0.41 -6.04 11.00
N TRP A 29 -1.59 -5.68 10.51
CA TRP A 29 -2.47 -4.74 11.20
C TRP A 29 -3.22 -5.41 12.36
N GLU A 30 -2.92 -4.94 13.58
CA GLU A 30 -3.41 -5.49 14.85
C GLU A 30 -4.94 -5.44 14.98
N TYR A 31 -5.57 -4.42 14.42
CA TYR A 31 -7.02 -4.18 14.53
C TYR A 31 -7.83 -4.77 13.37
N LYS A 32 -7.28 -5.70 12.58
CA LYS A 32 -7.97 -6.28 11.41
C LYS A 32 -9.31 -6.94 11.72
N GLN A 33 -9.52 -7.37 12.97
CA GLN A 33 -10.75 -8.02 13.43
C GLN A 33 -11.77 -7.03 14.02
N ASN A 34 -11.40 -5.76 14.15
CA ASN A 34 -12.25 -4.76 14.75
C ASN A 34 -13.18 -4.11 13.71
N SER A 35 -14.29 -3.55 14.22
CA SER A 35 -15.33 -2.90 13.43
C SER A 35 -14.78 -1.74 12.58
N TYR A 36 -15.56 -1.33 11.56
CA TYR A 36 -15.27 -0.24 10.62
C TYR A 36 -14.92 1.11 11.28
N LEU A 37 -15.12 1.26 12.60
CA LEU A 37 -14.73 2.42 13.39
C LEU A 37 -13.23 2.79 13.25
N TYR A 38 -12.35 1.82 12.99
CA TYR A 38 -10.90 2.04 12.91
C TYR A 38 -10.39 2.40 11.51
N TYR A 39 -11.28 2.71 10.57
CA TYR A 39 -10.92 3.02 9.19
C TYR A 39 -9.97 4.23 9.07
N ASP A 40 -10.13 5.23 9.94
CA ASP A 40 -9.25 6.41 9.98
C ASP A 40 -7.82 6.02 10.39
N TRP A 41 -7.70 5.12 11.37
CA TRP A 41 -6.41 4.62 11.85
C TRP A 41 -5.73 3.75 10.80
N MET A 42 -6.50 2.91 10.10
CA MET A 42 -6.00 2.11 8.97
C MET A 42 -5.39 3.02 7.89
N SER A 43 -6.08 4.12 7.58
CA SER A 43 -5.66 5.06 6.55
C SER A 43 -4.38 5.79 6.96
N ARG A 44 -4.32 6.29 8.19
CA ARG A 44 -3.12 6.91 8.77
C ARG A 44 -1.92 5.97 8.74
N ASP A 45 -2.11 4.74 9.17
CA ASP A 45 -1.03 3.75 9.28
C ASP A 45 -0.56 3.29 7.89
N PHE A 46 -1.48 3.19 6.91
CA PHE A 46 -1.14 2.93 5.52
C PHE A 46 -0.24 4.03 4.92
N PHE A 47 -0.58 5.30 5.08
CA PHE A 47 0.26 6.39 4.57
C PHE A 47 1.60 6.48 5.32
N LYS A 48 1.61 6.20 6.63
CA LYS A 48 2.85 6.10 7.41
C LYS A 48 3.76 4.99 6.88
N TYR A 49 3.18 3.85 6.49
CA TYR A 49 3.92 2.75 5.88
C TYR A 49 4.45 3.07 4.48
N LEU A 50 3.67 3.80 3.67
CA LEU A 50 4.13 4.29 2.37
C LEU A 50 5.35 5.20 2.52
N LYS A 51 5.28 6.18 3.42
CA LYS A 51 6.38 7.11 3.70
C LYS A 51 7.66 6.40 4.17
N ASN A 52 7.50 5.29 4.88
CA ASN A 52 8.62 4.50 5.40
C ASN A 52 9.12 3.44 4.42
N GLN A 53 8.61 3.40 3.17
CA GLN A 53 9.15 2.49 2.16
C GLN A 53 10.58 2.88 1.79
N ASN A 54 11.39 1.87 1.47
CA ASN A 54 12.75 2.10 1.04
C ASN A 54 12.78 2.66 -0.38
N SER A 55 13.38 3.84 -0.55
CA SER A 55 13.54 4.53 -1.83
C SER A 55 14.41 3.79 -2.85
N ASP A 56 15.25 2.87 -2.38
CA ASP A 56 16.11 2.03 -3.23
C ASP A 56 15.41 0.74 -3.67
N GLN A 57 14.27 0.40 -3.06
CA GLN A 57 13.50 -0.77 -3.43
C GLN A 57 12.71 -0.52 -4.72
N ASN A 58 12.99 -1.33 -5.74
CA ASN A 58 12.37 -1.18 -7.07
C ASN A 58 11.24 -2.19 -7.35
N TYR A 59 11.13 -3.26 -6.56
CA TYR A 59 10.16 -4.32 -6.79
C TYR A 59 9.57 -4.88 -5.48
N TRP A 60 8.36 -5.43 -5.58
CA TRP A 60 7.63 -6.13 -4.53
C TRP A 60 7.08 -7.45 -5.08
N LEU A 61 6.84 -8.42 -4.21
CA LEU A 61 6.23 -9.70 -4.58
C LEU A 61 4.72 -9.61 -4.37
N ALA A 62 3.95 -9.87 -5.42
CA ALA A 62 2.50 -9.88 -5.33
C ALA A 62 2.02 -11.00 -4.38
N PRO A 63 1.01 -10.73 -3.53
CA PRO A 63 0.44 -11.76 -2.66
C PRO A 63 -0.21 -12.87 -3.50
N GLY A 64 0.04 -14.12 -3.13
CA GLY A 64 -0.41 -15.30 -3.88
C GLY A 64 0.57 -15.73 -4.98
N SER A 65 0.61 -15.01 -6.12
CA SER A 65 1.37 -15.43 -7.31
C SER A 65 2.88 -15.25 -7.20
N LYS A 66 3.37 -14.48 -6.20
CA LYS A 66 4.78 -14.07 -6.05
C LYS A 66 5.37 -13.42 -7.31
N SER A 67 4.52 -12.86 -8.17
CA SER A 67 4.96 -12.12 -9.36
C SER A 67 5.70 -10.86 -8.94
N LEU A 68 6.74 -10.50 -9.67
CA LEU A 68 7.50 -9.27 -9.45
C LEU A 68 6.67 -8.07 -9.94
N VAL A 69 6.38 -7.17 -9.01
CA VAL A 69 5.67 -5.92 -9.28
C VAL A 69 6.65 -4.77 -9.12
N TYR A 70 6.92 -4.08 -10.21
CA TYR A 70 7.86 -2.97 -10.24
C TYR A 70 7.17 -1.63 -9.93
N ARG A 71 7.91 -0.71 -9.29
CA ARG A 71 7.46 0.68 -9.17
C ARG A 71 7.52 1.40 -10.51
N LYS A 72 6.66 2.40 -10.68
CA LYS A 72 6.68 3.28 -11.86
C LYS A 72 7.41 4.60 -11.60
N GLY A 73 7.41 5.06 -10.35
CA GLY A 73 8.14 6.25 -9.92
C GLY A 73 8.28 6.30 -8.40
N LYS A 74 8.72 7.44 -7.89
CA LYS A 74 8.82 7.70 -6.46
C LYS A 74 7.43 8.01 -5.89
N PHE A 75 7.08 7.34 -4.80
CA PHE A 75 5.80 7.52 -4.11
C PHE A 75 5.97 7.59 -2.58
N GLU A 76 7.22 7.53 -2.10
CA GLU A 76 7.59 7.63 -0.68
C GLU A 76 7.53 9.08 -0.20
#